data_AF-A0A845K1J7-F1
#
_entry.id   AF-A0A845K1J7-F1
#
_cell.length_a   1.000
_cell.length_b   1.000
_cell.length_c   1.000
_cell.angle_alpha   90.00
_cell.angle_beta   90.00
_cell.angle_gamma   90.00
#
_symmetry.space_group_name_H-M   'P 1'
#
loop_
_entity.id
_entity.type
_entity.pdbx_description
1 polymer ?
#
loop_
_entity_poly.entity_id
_entity_poly.type
_entity_poly.pdbx_seq_one_letter_code
_entity_poly.pdbx_strand_id
1 'polypeptide(L)'
;MNTATPIIAPLTGGQTRQVVNAYTGEENGVALPIEMQTLVGSQNVPYIFEDMVSNETISKAISKMYFMGSKARNELGLKARKYALKEFGYQKTIDLWHDTMLKTIAEFPYKKKNYTLLEL
;
A
#
# COMPACT_ATOMS: atom_id res chain seq x y z
N MET A 1 -2.49 -2.52 -12.14
CA MET A 1 -1.88 -3.82 -11.74
C MET A 1 -2.73 -5.03 -12.08
N ASN A 2 -3.94 -5.23 -11.52
CA ASN A 2 -4.77 -6.43 -11.82
C ASN A 2 -5.15 -6.61 -13.30
N THR A 3 -5.29 -5.50 -14.03
CA THR A 3 -5.55 -5.43 -15.47
C THR A 3 -4.29 -5.52 -16.33
N ALA A 4 -3.14 -5.87 -15.74
CA ALA A 4 -1.83 -5.80 -16.39
C ALA A 4 -1.47 -4.41 -16.96
N THR A 5 -2.07 -3.33 -16.43
CA THR A 5 -1.65 -1.96 -16.74
C THR A 5 -0.54 -1.54 -15.76
N PRO A 6 0.64 -1.13 -16.26
CA PRO A 6 1.72 -0.56 -15.44
C PRO A 6 1.25 0.69 -14.70
N ILE A 7 1.88 1.00 -13.57
CA ILE A 7 1.55 2.16 -12.74
C ILE A 7 2.75 3.07 -12.57
N ILE A 8 2.49 4.37 -12.40
CA ILE A 8 3.44 5.36 -11.90
C ILE A 8 2.83 5.84 -10.58
N ALA A 9 3.55 5.73 -9.48
CA ALA A 9 2.97 6.03 -8.17
C ALA A 9 4.03 6.47 -7.14
N PRO A 10 3.66 7.39 -6.24
CA PRO A 10 4.50 7.78 -5.11
C PRO A 10 4.72 6.65 -4.12
N LEU A 11 5.90 6.64 -3.52
CA LEU A 11 6.27 5.72 -2.45
C LEU A 11 5.67 6.17 -1.11
N THR A 12 4.34 6.10 -1.02
CA THR A 12 3.58 6.44 0.20
C THR A 12 2.89 5.21 0.79
N GLY A 13 2.95 5.06 2.13
CA GLY A 13 2.23 4.05 2.89
C GLY A 13 2.18 2.66 2.24
N GLY A 14 0.96 2.13 2.06
CA GLY A 14 0.74 0.82 1.44
C GLY A 14 1.04 0.77 -0.06
N GLN A 15 1.08 1.91 -0.75
CA GLN A 15 1.36 1.99 -2.18
C GLN A 15 2.81 1.64 -2.51
N THR A 16 3.75 1.95 -1.60
CA THR A 16 5.16 1.53 -1.69
C THR A 16 5.29 0.03 -1.93
N ARG A 17 4.53 -0.80 -1.20
CA ARG A 17 4.56 -2.26 -1.35
C ARG A 17 3.95 -2.77 -2.64
N GLN A 18 3.11 -1.96 -3.30
CA GLN A 18 2.53 -2.32 -4.59
C GLN A 18 3.50 -2.02 -5.74
N VAL A 19 4.12 -0.83 -5.70
CA VAL A 19 5.05 -0.38 -6.74
C VAL A 19 6.40 -1.08 -6.65
N VAL A 20 6.87 -1.36 -5.43
CA VAL A 20 8.16 -2.03 -5.19
C VAL A 20 7.91 -3.38 -4.52
N ASN A 21 8.48 -4.43 -5.09
CA ASN A 21 8.44 -5.75 -4.49
C ASN A 21 9.27 -5.76 -3.21
N ALA A 22 8.60 -5.90 -2.06
CA ALA A 22 9.23 -5.84 -0.73
C ALA A 22 10.30 -6.92 -0.49
N TYR A 23 10.33 -8.00 -1.28
CA TYR A 23 11.28 -9.10 -1.12
C TYR A 23 12.52 -8.98 -2.02
N THR A 24 12.39 -8.32 -3.16
CA THR A 24 13.44 -8.28 -4.20
C THR A 24 13.93 -6.86 -4.51
N GLY A 25 13.19 -5.84 -4.09
CA GLY A 25 13.45 -4.44 -4.44
C GLY A 25 13.08 -4.08 -5.88
N GLU A 26 12.58 -5.03 -6.68
CA GLU A 26 12.23 -4.75 -8.07
C GLU A 26 10.96 -3.90 -8.20
N GLU A 27 10.97 -2.97 -9.15
CA GLU A 27 9.80 -2.16 -9.50
C GLU A 27 8.79 -2.95 -10.35
N ASN A 28 7.50 -2.75 -10.04
CA ASN A 28 6.32 -3.21 -10.77
C ASN A 28 5.68 -2.07 -11.60
N GLY A 29 6.42 -0.98 -11.79
CA GLY A 29 5.95 0.28 -12.35
C GLY A 29 7.08 1.29 -12.38
N VAL A 30 6.78 2.55 -12.14
CA VAL A 30 7.78 3.58 -11.81
C VAL A 30 7.49 4.11 -10.41
N ALA A 31 8.45 3.89 -9.51
CA ALA A 31 8.42 4.44 -8.15
C ALA A 31 8.79 5.93 -8.18
N LEU A 32 7.89 6.77 -7.67
CA LEU A 32 8.18 8.19 -7.47
C LEU A 32 8.67 8.40 -6.03
N PRO A 33 9.89 8.92 -5.82
CA PRO A 33 10.35 9.27 -4.48
C PRO A 33 9.53 10.44 -3.94
N ILE A 34 9.33 10.48 -2.62
CA ILE A 34 8.74 11.64 -1.96
C ILE A 34 9.83 12.69 -1.82
N GLU A 35 9.60 13.86 -2.41
CA GLU A 35 10.59 14.95 -2.49
C GLU A 35 10.29 16.05 -1.49
N MET A 36 9.04 16.17 -1.06
CA MET A 36 8.59 17.13 -0.06
C MET A 36 7.43 16.52 0.74
N GLN A 37 7.38 16.81 2.03
CA GLN A 37 6.21 16.54 2.87
C GLN A 37 5.71 17.83 3.47
N THR A 38 4.40 18.06 3.42
CA THR A 38 3.75 19.20 4.07
C THR A 38 2.85 18.69 5.19
N LEU A 39 2.85 19.39 6.33
CA LEU A 39 1.93 19.09 7.43
C LEU A 39 0.65 19.89 7.23
N VAL A 40 -0.45 19.19 7.00
CA VAL A 40 -1.76 19.82 6.81
C VAL A 40 -2.69 19.41 7.96
N GLY A 41 -3.41 20.38 8.52
CA GLY A 41 -4.30 20.17 9.67
C GLY A 41 -4.57 21.45 10.46
N SER A 42 -5.35 21.32 11.52
CA SER A 42 -5.66 22.42 12.45
C SER A 42 -5.97 21.87 13.84
N GLN A 43 -6.22 22.72 14.84
CA GLN A 43 -6.62 22.22 16.17
C GLN A 43 -7.87 21.33 16.13
N ASN A 44 -8.80 21.57 15.21
CA ASN A 44 -10.04 20.81 15.08
C ASN A 44 -9.96 19.65 14.08
N VAL A 45 -8.87 19.54 13.31
CA VAL A 45 -8.71 18.55 12.24
C VAL A 45 -7.39 17.81 12.43
N PRO A 46 -7.39 16.48 12.55
CA PRO A 46 -6.17 15.70 12.71
C PRO A 46 -5.12 16.09 11.66
N TYR A 47 -3.90 16.27 12.14
CA TYR A 47 -2.78 16.59 11.26
C TYR A 47 -2.35 15.36 10.48
N ILE A 48 -2.13 15.54 9.18
CA ILE A 48 -1.59 14.52 8.29
C ILE A 48 -0.39 15.07 7.52
N PHE A 49 0.56 14.21 7.20
CA PHE A 49 1.62 14.53 6.25
C PHE A 49 1.12 14.23 4.84
N GLU A 50 1.20 15.23 3.97
CA GLU A 50 0.95 15.09 2.55
C GLU A 50 2.29 14.88 1.83
N ASP A 51 2.40 13.75 1.13
CA ASP A 51 3.58 13.37 0.37
C ASP A 51 3.52 13.98 -1.05
N MET A 52 4.52 14.75 -1.43
CA MET A 52 4.58 15.45 -2.72
C MET A 52 5.78 15.02 -3.56
N VAL A 53 5.60 15.11 -4.88
CA VAL A 53 6.61 14.84 -5.91
C VAL A 53 6.58 15.99 -6.92
N SER A 54 7.75 16.46 -7.37
CA SER A 54 7.84 17.52 -8.36
C SER A 54 7.28 17.13 -9.72
N ASN A 55 6.79 18.13 -10.45
CA ASN A 55 6.35 17.98 -11.84
C ASN A 55 7.47 17.45 -12.75
N GLU A 56 8.73 17.81 -12.47
CA GLU A 56 9.88 17.33 -13.23
C GLU A 56 10.05 15.80 -13.09
N THR A 57 9.98 15.29 -11.87
CA THR A 57 10.11 13.85 -11.59
C THR A 57 8.92 13.07 -12.17
N ILE A 58 7.70 13.59 -12.08
CA ILE A 58 6.51 13.00 -12.71
C ILE A 58 6.67 12.97 -14.24
N SER A 59 7.12 14.07 -14.85
CA SER A 59 7.33 14.16 -16.30
C SER A 59 8.38 13.16 -16.81
N LYS A 60 9.49 13.00 -16.07
CA LYS A 60 10.51 11.98 -16.35
C LYS A 60 9.95 10.57 -16.27
N ALA A 61 9.10 10.27 -15.27
CA ALA A 61 8.47 8.97 -15.13
C ALA A 61 7.49 8.65 -16.27
N ILE A 62 6.68 9.63 -16.69
CA ILE A 62 5.78 9.49 -17.85
C ILE A 62 6.60 9.27 -19.11
N SER A 63 7.68 10.03 -19.31
CA SER A 63 8.59 9.89 -20.45
C SER A 63 9.24 8.51 -20.46
N LYS A 64 9.73 8.01 -19.32
CA LYS A 64 10.28 6.65 -19.16
C LYS A 64 9.27 5.61 -19.63
N MET A 65 8.01 5.69 -19.19
CA MET A 65 6.96 4.78 -19.63
C MET A 65 6.68 4.90 -21.13
N TYR A 66 6.62 6.11 -21.68
CA TYR A 66 6.37 6.34 -23.10
C TYR A 66 7.48 5.72 -23.97
N PHE A 67 8.74 6.04 -23.69
CA PHE A 67 9.91 5.57 -24.45
C PHE A 67 10.22 4.08 -24.26
N MET A 68 9.74 3.45 -23.19
CA MET A 68 9.83 2.00 -22.99
C MET A 68 9.17 1.20 -24.12
N GLY A 69 8.19 1.78 -24.82
CA GLY A 69 7.49 1.12 -25.92
C GLY A 69 6.42 0.12 -25.47
N SER A 70 5.53 -0.24 -26.40
CA SER A 70 4.33 -1.01 -26.10
C SER A 70 4.63 -2.41 -25.51
N LYS A 71 5.61 -3.12 -26.11
CA LYS A 71 5.96 -4.48 -25.71
C LYS A 71 6.49 -4.54 -24.29
N ALA A 72 7.50 -3.73 -23.95
CA ALA A 72 8.08 -3.73 -22.62
C ALA A 72 7.11 -3.18 -21.55
N ARG A 73 6.23 -2.22 -21.89
CA ARG A 73 5.13 -1.83 -20.99
C ARG A 73 4.18 -3.00 -20.71
N ASN A 74 3.83 -3.80 -21.71
CA ASN A 74 2.98 -4.97 -21.51
C ASN A 74 3.67 -6.02 -20.61
N GLU A 75 4.96 -6.29 -20.83
CA GLU A 75 5.75 -7.20 -19.99
C GLU A 75 5.82 -6.73 -18.53
N LEU A 76 6.09 -5.43 -18.31
CA LEU A 76 6.05 -4.82 -16.98
C LEU A 76 4.67 -4.94 -16.32
N GLY A 77 3.61 -4.73 -17.10
CA GLY A 77 2.24 -4.85 -16.66
C GLY A 77 1.87 -6.28 -16.23
N LEU A 78 2.28 -7.29 -17.00
CA LEU A 78 2.10 -8.70 -16.67
C LEU A 78 2.89 -9.10 -15.41
N LYS A 79 4.13 -8.62 -15.27
CA LYS A 79 4.92 -8.78 -14.05
C LYS A 79 4.20 -8.20 -12.83
N ALA A 80 3.74 -6.95 -12.94
CA ALA A 80 3.00 -6.27 -11.89
C ALA A 80 1.71 -7.00 -11.52
N ARG A 81 0.97 -7.52 -12.50
CA ARG A 81 -0.23 -8.34 -12.29
C ARG A 81 0.08 -9.62 -11.52
N LYS A 82 1.14 -10.33 -11.90
CA LYS A 82 1.57 -11.56 -11.21
C LYS A 82 1.90 -11.27 -9.74
N TYR A 83 2.60 -10.18 -9.48
CA TYR A 83 2.88 -9.73 -8.11
C TYR A 83 1.59 -9.39 -7.35
N ALA A 84 0.68 -8.64 -7.97
CA ALA A 84 -0.58 -8.26 -7.33
C ALA A 84 -1.46 -9.46 -6.96
N LEU A 85 -1.59 -10.44 -7.84
CA LEU A 85 -2.36 -11.65 -7.57
C LEU A 85 -1.75 -12.50 -6.45
N LYS A 86 -0.42 -12.53 -6.36
CA LYS A 86 0.29 -13.25 -5.30
C LYS A 86 0.19 -12.54 -3.95
N GLU A 87 0.41 -11.23 -3.90
CA GLU A 87 0.54 -10.50 -2.65
C GLU A 87 -0.78 -9.96 -2.11
N PHE A 88 -1.73 -9.66 -2.99
CA PHE A 88 -2.99 -8.98 -2.68
C PHE A 88 -4.21 -9.72 -3.25
N GLY A 89 -4.05 -11.01 -3.59
CA GLY A 89 -5.15 -11.84 -4.06
C GLY A 89 -6.22 -12.04 -2.98
N TYR A 90 -7.49 -12.12 -3.39
CA TYR A 90 -8.62 -12.22 -2.45
C TYR A 90 -8.51 -13.39 -1.48
N GLN A 91 -8.08 -14.56 -1.95
CA GLN A 91 -7.95 -15.74 -1.10
C GLN A 91 -6.97 -15.49 0.05
N LYS A 92 -5.82 -14.88 -0.23
CA LYS A 92 -4.83 -14.53 0.80
C LYS A 92 -5.41 -13.59 1.85
N THR A 93 -6.21 -12.60 1.43
CA THR A 93 -6.90 -11.72 2.37
C THR A 93 -7.92 -12.48 3.21
N ILE A 94 -8.73 -13.34 2.59
CA ILE A 94 -9.73 -14.17 3.28
C ILE A 94 -9.05 -15.05 4.35
N ASP A 95 -7.98 -15.75 3.97
CA ASP A 95 -7.23 -16.63 4.87
C ASP A 95 -6.64 -15.84 6.03
N LEU A 96 -6.01 -14.68 5.76
CA LEU A 96 -5.46 -13.81 6.80
C LEU A 96 -6.53 -13.36 7.79
N TRP A 97 -7.72 -12.99 7.31
CA TRP A 97 -8.83 -12.61 8.18
C TRP A 97 -9.34 -13.79 8.99
N HIS A 98 -9.53 -14.95 8.36
CA HIS A 98 -9.95 -16.18 9.03
C HIS A 98 -9.02 -16.55 10.18
N ASP A 99 -7.72 -16.62 9.90
CA ASP A 99 -6.70 -16.97 10.87
C ASP A 99 -6.62 -15.93 12.00
N THR A 100 -6.68 -14.63 11.64
CA THR A 100 -6.63 -13.54 12.63
C THR A 100 -7.83 -13.59 13.57
N MET A 101 -9.03 -13.87 13.06
CA MET A 101 -10.24 -13.95 13.88
C MET A 101 -10.21 -15.16 14.82
N LEU A 102 -9.83 -16.34 14.32
CA LEU A 102 -9.68 -17.54 15.15
C LEU A 102 -8.64 -17.33 16.25
N LYS A 103 -7.49 -16.77 15.89
CA LYS A 103 -6.43 -16.43 16.84
C LYS A 103 -6.93 -15.45 17.90
N THR A 104 -7.65 -14.41 17.48
CA THR A 104 -8.23 -13.42 18.41
C THR A 104 -9.22 -14.08 19.37
N ILE A 105 -10.10 -14.96 18.91
CA ILE A 105 -11.03 -15.68 19.79
C ILE A 105 -10.28 -16.52 20.82
N ALA A 106 -9.21 -17.21 20.41
CA ALA A 106 -8.46 -18.10 21.28
C ALA A 106 -7.58 -17.35 22.30
N GLU A 107 -6.95 -16.25 21.88
CA GLU A 107 -5.88 -15.60 22.64
C GLU A 107 -6.28 -14.27 23.28
N PHE A 108 -7.34 -13.60 22.80
CA PHE A 108 -7.67 -12.26 23.28
C PHE A 108 -8.08 -12.33 24.76
N PRO A 109 -7.33 -11.70 25.66
CA PRO A 109 -7.58 -11.81 27.10
C PRO A 109 -8.82 -10.98 27.46
N TYR A 110 -9.99 -11.58 27.32
CA TYR A 110 -11.23 -10.97 27.79
C TYR A 110 -11.28 -11.03 29.32
N LYS A 111 -10.72 -10.02 29.98
CA LYS A 111 -10.95 -9.79 31.41
C LYS A 111 -12.25 -9.02 31.58
N LYS A 112 -13.36 -9.73 31.80
CA LYS A 112 -14.59 -9.10 32.31
C LYS A 112 -14.27 -8.55 33.70
N LYS A 113 -14.11 -7.23 33.83
CA LYS A 113 -14.09 -6.60 35.16
C LYS A 113 -15.51 -6.68 35.71
N ASN A 114 -15.74 -7.58 36.64
CA ASN A 114 -16.97 -7.59 37.43
C ASN A 114 -16.85 -6.43 38.43
N TYR A 115 -17.55 -5.33 38.16
CA TYR A 115 -17.71 -4.25 39.12
C TYR A 115 -18.87 -4.61 40.03
N THR A 116 -18.59 -4.80 41.32
CA THR A 116 -19.62 -4.84 42.37
C THR A 116 -19.69 -3.47 43.01
N LEU A 117 -20.87 -2.84 43.00
CA LEU A 117 -21.15 -1.67 43.82
C LEU A 117 -21.17 -2.13 45.28
N LEU A 118 -20.24 -1.60 46.08
CA LEU A 118 -20.39 -1.58 47.53
C LEU A 118 -21.08 -0.25 47.85
N GLU A 119 -22.36 -0.31 48.18
CA GLU A 119 -23.03 0.83 48.80
C GLU A 119 -22.40 1.07 50.18
N LEU A 120 -22.05 2.34 50.45
CA LEU A 120 -21.51 2.82 51.73
C LEU A 120 -22.66 3.25 52.65
#